data_AF-A0A2V8K806-F1
#
_entry.id   AF-A0A2V8K806-F1
#
_cell.length_a   1.000
_cell.length_b   1.000
_cell.length_c   1.000
_cell.angle_alpha   90.00
_cell.angle_beta   90.00
_cell.angle_gamma   90.00
#
_symmetry.space_group_name_H-M   'P 1'
#
loop_
_entity.id
_entity.type
_entity.pdbx_description
1 polymer ?
#
loop_
_entity_poly.entity_id
_entity_poly.type
_entity_poly.pdbx_seq_one_letter_code
_entity_poly.pdbx_strand_id
1 'polypeptide(L)'
;MKLEERYRRIDHDAMEKTVIVDDPKIYTKPWVSEKKTWSLLSPEEYSVDGWNALAEEICAPVDEVDNFDRRVRDPAGGVIHK
;
A
#
# COMPACT_ATOMS: atom_id res chain seq x y z
N MET A 1 25.59 -1.40 2.35
CA MET A 1 24.17 -1.03 2.55
C MET A 1 23.71 -1.46 3.94
N LYS A 2 23.14 -0.51 4.69
CA LYS A 2 22.37 -0.73 5.92
C LYS A 2 20.99 -0.08 5.72
N LEU A 3 19.93 -0.82 6.06
CA LEU A 3 18.55 -0.33 6.07
C LEU A 3 18.10 -0.18 7.53
N GLU A 4 17.59 0.97 7.92
CA GLU A 4 16.95 1.20 9.20
C GLU A 4 15.51 1.69 9.00
N GLU A 5 14.56 0.99 9.60
CA GLU A 5 13.16 1.40 9.63
C GLU A 5 12.82 1.92 11.02
N ARG A 6 12.34 3.15 11.11
CA ARG A 6 11.94 3.77 12.39
C ARG A 6 10.44 3.92 12.42
N TYR A 7 9.83 3.25 13.38
CA TYR A 7 8.38 3.25 13.60
C TYR A 7 8.04 4.10 14.83
N ARG A 8 7.00 4.91 14.73
CA ARG A 8 6.49 5.76 15.82
C ARG A 8 4.96 5.66 15.84
N ARG A 9 4.41 5.19 16.95
CA ARG A 9 2.96 5.25 17.21
C ARG A 9 2.55 6.73 17.38
N ILE A 10 1.58 7.18 16.60
CA ILE A 10 1.01 8.53 16.72
C ILE A 10 -0.15 8.49 17.73
N ASP A 11 -1.07 7.53 17.56
CA ASP A 11 -2.20 7.27 18.46
C ASP A 11 -2.58 5.77 18.44
N HIS A 12 -3.79 5.42 18.88
CA HIS A 12 -4.25 4.04 18.94
C HIS A 12 -4.23 3.37 17.55
N ASP A 13 -4.68 4.09 16.53
CA ASP A 13 -4.95 3.57 15.18
C ASP A 13 -4.01 4.14 14.11
N ALA A 14 -3.16 5.11 14.46
CA ALA A 14 -2.21 5.71 13.52
C ALA A 14 -0.75 5.49 13.90
N MET A 15 0.07 5.21 12.89
CA MET A 15 1.52 5.07 13.02
C MET A 15 2.27 5.82 11.90
N GLU A 16 3.46 6.30 12.24
CA GLU A 16 4.41 6.90 11.32
C GLU A 16 5.61 5.96 11.14
N LYS A 17 6.15 5.90 9.93
CA LYS A 17 7.45 5.27 9.65
C LYS A 17 8.30 6.16 8.75
N THR A 18 9.60 6.02 8.96
CA THR A 18 10.65 6.59 8.11
C THR A 18 11.68 5.50 7.84
N VAL A 19 12.19 5.47 6.62
CA VAL A 19 13.24 4.55 6.19
C VAL A 19 14.52 5.34 5.98
N ILE A 20 15.64 4.81 6.51
CA ILE A 20 16.97 5.37 6.32
C ILE A 20 17.81 4.31 5.60
N VAL A 21 18.37 4.66 4.45
CA VAL A 21 19.25 3.81 3.66
C VAL A 21 20.65 4.40 3.70
N ASP A 22 21.56 3.69 4.34
CA ASP A 22 22.99 4.01 4.35
C ASP A 22 23.72 3.07 3.39
N ASP A 23 23.90 3.52 2.15
CA ASP A 23 24.63 2.80 1.12
C ASP A 23 25.60 3.70 0.35
N PRO A 24 26.90 3.72 0.72
CA PRO A 24 27.89 4.59 0.09
C PRO A 24 28.22 4.21 -1.36
N LYS A 25 27.82 3.02 -1.82
CA LYS A 25 28.00 2.62 -3.22
C LYS A 25 27.00 3.32 -4.14
N ILE A 26 25.80 3.63 -3.64
CA ILE A 26 24.68 4.16 -4.40
C ILE A 26 24.42 5.63 -4.09
N TYR A 27 24.57 6.04 -2.82
CA TYR A 27 24.28 7.39 -2.34
C TYR A 27 25.51 8.06 -1.76
N THR A 28 25.61 9.39 -1.93
CA THR A 28 26.72 10.19 -1.38
C THR A 28 26.60 10.49 0.12
N LYS A 29 25.43 10.20 0.70
CA LYS A 29 25.08 10.31 2.13
C LYS A 29 23.88 9.40 2.42
N PRO A 30 23.59 9.07 3.69
CA PRO A 30 22.38 8.33 4.02
C PRO A 30 21.13 9.00 3.43
N TRP A 31 20.36 8.24 2.67
CA TRP A 31 19.07 8.69 2.13
C TRP A 31 17.99 8.47 3.19
N VAL A 32 17.11 9.46 3.35
CA VAL A 32 15.99 9.41 4.29
C VAL A 32 14.71 9.54 3.49
N SER A 33 13.81 8.58 3.66
CA SER A 33 12.51 8.60 3.01
C SER A 33 11.67 9.77 3.52
N GLU A 34 10.63 10.11 2.77
CA GLU A 34 9.52 10.88 3.33
C GLU A 34 8.91 10.14 4.53
N LYS A 35 8.29 10.91 5.42
CA LYS A 35 7.44 10.35 6.47
C LYS A 35 6.20 9.76 5.83
N LYS A 36 5.94 8.50 6.15
CA LYS A 36 4.73 7.80 5.75
C LYS A 36 3.89 7.60 7.01
N THR A 37 2.60 7.85 6.88
CA THR A 37 1.61 7.68 7.94
C THR A 37 0.63 6.61 7.50
N TRP A 38 0.35 5.67 8.39
CA TRP A 38 -0.61 4.59 8.19
C TRP A 38 -1.69 4.69 9.26
N SER A 39 -2.92 4.41 8.84
CA SER A 39 -4.07 4.22 9.71
C SER A 39 -4.46 2.75 9.72
N LEU A 40 -4.99 2.27 10.84
CA LEU A 40 -5.59 0.95 10.95
C LEU A 40 -6.81 0.91 10.04
N LEU A 41 -6.80 -0.01 9.07
CA LEU A 41 -7.93 -0.25 8.18
C LEU A 41 -9.02 -1.02 8.92
N SER A 42 -10.27 -0.61 8.74
CA SER A 42 -11.41 -1.42 9.15
C SER A 42 -11.55 -2.67 8.26
N PRO A 43 -12.21 -3.75 8.73
CA PRO A 43 -12.52 -4.90 7.89
C PRO A 43 -13.14 -4.52 6.56
N GLU A 44 -14.07 -3.56 6.53
CA GLU A 44 -14.74 -3.12 5.32
C GLU A 44 -13.79 -2.42 4.33
N GLU A 45 -12.72 -1.79 4.81
CA GLU A 45 -11.76 -1.08 3.97
C GLU A 45 -10.76 -2.01 3.30
N TYR A 46 -10.34 -3.09 3.97
CA TYR A 46 -9.42 -4.05 3.37
C TYR A 46 -10.12 -5.25 2.74
N SER A 47 -11.41 -5.48 2.99
CA SER A 47 -12.11 -6.65 2.48
C SER A 47 -12.65 -6.44 1.08
N VAL A 48 -12.51 -7.47 0.24
CA VAL A 48 -13.07 -7.52 -1.09
C VAL A 48 -14.03 -8.69 -1.17
N ASP A 49 -15.31 -8.40 -1.40
CA ASP A 49 -16.36 -9.42 -1.64
C ASP A 49 -16.41 -10.52 -0.57
N GLY A 50 -16.24 -10.13 0.69
CA GLY A 50 -16.24 -11.04 1.84
C GLY A 50 -14.91 -11.76 2.10
N TRP A 51 -13.89 -11.52 1.28
CA TRP A 51 -12.52 -11.92 1.54
C TRP A 51 -11.80 -10.87 2.40
N ASN A 52 -11.43 -11.27 3.62
CA ASN A 52 -10.79 -10.41 4.60
C ASN A 52 -9.26 -10.43 4.47
N ALA A 53 -8.71 -9.96 3.33
CA ALA A 53 -7.28 -9.75 3.17
C ALA A 53 -6.99 -8.60 2.20
N LEU A 54 -5.74 -8.15 2.14
CA LEU A 54 -5.32 -7.05 1.27
C LEU A 54 -5.67 -7.34 -0.20
N ALA A 55 -6.07 -6.31 -0.94
CA ALA A 55 -6.47 -6.45 -2.34
C ALA A 55 -5.36 -7.05 -3.22
N GLU A 56 -4.09 -6.84 -2.86
CA GLU A 56 -2.93 -7.42 -3.53
C GLU A 56 -2.85 -8.96 -3.42
N GLU A 57 -3.54 -9.57 -2.45
CA GLU A 57 -3.60 -11.02 -2.29
C GLU A 57 -4.65 -11.69 -3.19
N ILE A 58 -5.48 -10.89 -3.86
CA ILE A 58 -6.51 -11.40 -4.77
C ILE A 58 -5.85 -11.73 -6.10
N CYS A 59 -6.10 -12.94 -6.58
CA CYS A 59 -5.68 -13.35 -7.91
C CYS A 59 -6.51 -12.56 -8.95
N ALA A 60 -5.93 -11.50 -9.52
CA ALA A 60 -6.62 -10.63 -10.47
C ALA A 60 -7.31 -11.42 -11.61
N PRO A 61 -6.75 -12.48 -12.20
CA PRO A 61 -7.46 -13.31 -13.20
C PRO A 61 -8.73 -14.02 -12.68
N VAL A 62 -8.81 -14.35 -11.39
CA VAL A 62 -10.00 -14.97 -10.78
C VAL A 62 -11.08 -13.91 -10.48
N ASP A 63 -10.66 -12.67 -10.26
CA ASP A 63 -11.51 -11.51 -9.93
C ASP A 63 -11.75 -10.59 -11.15
N GLU A 64 -11.18 -10.93 -12.32
CA GLU A 64 -10.99 -10.04 -13.47
C GLU A 64 -12.32 -9.48 -13.96
N VAL A 65 -13.23 -10.40 -14.29
CA VAL A 65 -14.45 -10.09 -15.03
C VAL A 65 -15.46 -9.33 -14.16
N ASP A 66 -15.62 -9.70 -12.90
CA ASP A 66 -16.69 -9.17 -12.05
C ASP A 66 -16.26 -7.90 -11.29
N ASN A 67 -14.98 -7.76 -10.94
CA ASN A 67 -14.54 -6.76 -9.97
C ASN A 67 -13.30 -5.97 -10.42
N PHE A 68 -12.20 -6.63 -10.77
CA PHE A 68 -10.96 -5.94 -11.08
C PHE A 68 -11.11 -5.04 -12.32
N ASP A 69 -11.80 -5.53 -13.35
CA ASP A 69 -12.09 -4.75 -14.56
C ASP A 69 -12.84 -3.47 -14.20
N ARG A 70 -13.92 -3.60 -13.42
CA ARG A 70 -14.79 -2.48 -13.06
C ARG A 70 -14.14 -1.50 -12.10
N ARG A 71 -13.33 -1.98 -11.15
CA ARG A 71 -12.75 -1.15 -10.06
C ARG A 71 -11.42 -0.53 -10.45
N VAL A 72 -10.63 -1.21 -11.29
CA VAL A 72 -9.24 -0.83 -11.58
C VAL A 72 -9.02 -0.60 -13.07
N ARG A 73 -9.17 -1.63 -13.91
CA ARG A 73 -8.76 -1.58 -15.33
C ARG A 73 -9.53 -0.54 -16.13
N ASP A 74 -10.86 -0.60 -16.06
CA ASP A 74 -11.74 0.21 -16.90
C ASP A 74 -11.72 1.69 -16.48
N PRO A 75 -11.78 2.06 -15.18
CA PRO A 75 -11.55 3.44 -14.75
C PRO A 75 -10.17 3.98 -15.14
N ALA A 76 -9.11 3.18 -15.00
CA ALA A 76 -7.76 3.56 -15.45
C ALA A 76 -7.68 3.76 -16.97
N GLY A 77 -8.48 3.01 -17.74
CA GLY A 77 -8.66 3.15 -19.18
C GLY A 77 -9.68 4.22 -19.61
N GLY A 78 -10.33 4.92 -18.68
CA GLY A 78 -11.35 5.92 -18.96
C GLY A 78 -12.72 5.36 -19.37
N VAL A 79 -12.96 4.07 -19.16
CA VAL A 79 -14.26 3.41 -19.36
C VAL A 79 -15.10 3.57 -18.10
N ILE A 80 -16.31 4.12 -18.25
CA ILE A 80 -17.26 4.32 -17.15
C ILE A 80 -18.44 3.38 -17.36
N HIS A 81 -18.60 2.42 -16.44
CA HIS A 81 -19.78 1.55 -16.40
C HIS A 81 -20.95 2.31 -15.78
N LYS A 82 -22.06 2.42 -16.52
CA LYS A 82 -23.30 3.10 -16.10
C LYS A 82 -24.20 2.20 -15.26
#